data_AF-A0A2D8GJI2-F1
#
_entry.id   AF-A0A2D8GJI2-F1
#
_cell.length_a   1.000
_cell.length_b   1.000
_cell.length_c   1.000
_cell.angle_alpha   90.00
_cell.angle_beta   90.00
_cell.angle_gamma   90.00
#
_symmetry.space_group_name_H-M   'P 1'
#
loop_
_entity.id
_entity.type
_entity.pdbx_description
1 polymer ?
#
loop_
_entity_poly.entity_id
_entity_poly.type
_entity_poly.pdbx_seq_one_letter_code
_entity_poly.pdbx_strand_id
1 'polypeptide(L)' 'MARRTLSRPAEGQDPKDYLNYLIDEIEYITGITVAKGERFEIGDLDGTEIVLVSPNGSKYKIGVDNAGNITTTLVS' A
#
# COMPACT_ATOMS: atom_id res chain seq x y z
N MET A 1 13.30 1.46 10.37
CA MET A 1 13.68 2.21 9.15
C MET A 1 13.07 3.60 9.23
N ALA A 2 13.78 4.65 8.81
CA ALA A 2 13.24 6.01 8.79
C ALA A 2 12.19 6.16 7.68
N ARG A 3 11.12 6.93 7.92
CA ARG A 3 10.14 7.25 6.86
C ARG A 3 10.85 8.01 5.74
N ARG A 4 10.72 7.51 4.49
CA ARG A 4 11.24 8.17 3.30
C ARG A 4 10.07 8.77 2.51
N THR A 5 10.08 10.08 2.34
CA THR A 5 9.12 10.77 1.47
C THR A 5 9.59 10.64 0.03
N LEU A 6 8.73 10.15 -0.86
CA LEU A 6 9.03 10.06 -2.30
C LEU A 6 8.86 11.42 -2.97
N SER A 7 9.69 11.69 -3.97
CA SER A 7 9.65 12.93 -4.73
C SER A 7 8.34 13.07 -5.52
N ARG A 8 7.83 14.30 -5.62
CA ARG A 8 6.72 14.65 -6.53
C ARG A 8 7.22 14.71 -7.98
N PRO A 9 6.36 14.51 -9.00
CA PRO A 9 6.79 14.60 -10.39
C PRO A 9 7.29 16.01 -10.71
N ALA A 10 8.31 16.11 -11.55
CA ALA A 10 8.78 17.38 -12.08
C ALA A 10 7.78 17.96 -13.09
N GLU A 11 7.81 19.28 -13.29
CA GLU A 11 6.96 19.95 -14.28
C GLU A 11 7.29 19.44 -15.69
N GLY A 12 6.29 18.92 -16.41
CA GLY A 12 6.45 18.35 -17.75
C GLY A 12 7.00 16.91 -17.80
N GLN A 13 7.22 16.25 -16.65
CA GLN A 13 7.64 14.85 -16.62
C GLN A 13 6.55 13.93 -17.19
N ASP A 14 6.93 12.94 -18.02
CA ASP A 14 6.00 11.93 -18.51
C ASP A 14 5.40 11.17 -17.30
N PRO A 15 4.07 11.07 -17.18
CA PRO A 15 3.42 10.33 -16.11
C PRO A 15 3.91 8.87 -15.99
N LYS A 16 4.26 8.21 -17.08
CA LYS A 16 4.76 6.82 -17.07
C LYS A 16 6.13 6.72 -16.43
N ASP A 17 7.03 7.64 -16.75
CA ASP A 17 8.38 7.65 -16.17
C ASP A 17 8.32 7.90 -14.67
N TYR A 18 7.42 8.79 -14.24
CA TYR A 18 7.18 9.01 -12.82
C TYR A 18 6.59 7.77 -12.12
N LEU A 19 5.61 7.11 -12.74
CA LEU A 19 5.00 5.90 -12.17
C LEU A 19 5.99 4.73 -12.08
N ASN A 20 6.85 4.55 -13.08
CA ASN A 20 7.91 3.54 -13.03
C ASN A 20 8.88 3.81 -11.88
N TYR A 21 9.34 5.07 -11.72
CA TYR A 21 10.17 5.47 -10.59
C TYR A 21 9.50 5.18 -9.24
N LEU A 22 8.19 5.46 -9.10
CA LEU A 22 7.46 5.17 -7.87
C LEU A 22 7.42 3.67 -7.57
N ILE A 23 7.20 2.84 -8.59
CA ILE A 23 7.20 1.38 -8.44
C ILE A 23 8.58 0.93 -7.99
N ASP A 24 9.65 1.31 -8.69
CA ASP A 24 11.03 0.93 -8.35
C ASP A 24 11.39 1.30 -6.89
N GLU A 25 11.01 2.50 -6.44
CA GLU A 25 11.25 2.94 -5.06
C GLU A 25 10.44 2.15 -4.03
N ILE A 26 9.19 1.81 -4.34
CA ILE A 26 8.37 0.95 -3.47
C ILE A 26 9.02 -0.44 -3.38
N GLU A 27 9.43 -1.02 -4.51
CA GLU A 27 10.08 -2.32 -4.53
C GLU A 27 11.38 -2.32 -3.73
N TYR A 28 12.21 -1.29 -3.91
CA TYR A 28 13.47 -1.14 -3.18
C TYR A 28 13.26 -0.97 -1.66
N ILE A 29 12.27 -0.17 -1.25
CA ILE A 29 12.02 0.12 0.17
C ILE A 29 11.38 -1.07 0.89
N THR A 30 10.47 -1.77 0.21
CA THR A 30 9.66 -2.82 0.82
C THR A 30 10.22 -4.23 0.60
N GLY A 31 11.09 -4.41 -0.39
CA GLY A 31 11.56 -5.72 -0.84
C GLY A 31 10.49 -6.53 -1.59
N ILE A 32 9.35 -5.92 -1.89
CA ILE A 32 8.25 -6.53 -2.64
C ILE A 32 8.49 -6.29 -4.12
N THR A 33 8.36 -7.30 -4.98
CA THR A 33 8.32 -7.11 -6.44
C THR A 33 6.87 -6.89 -6.87
N VAL A 34 6.63 -5.88 -7.72
CA VAL A 34 5.31 -5.49 -8.23
C VAL A 34 5.31 -5.65 -9.74
N ALA A 35 5.08 -6.88 -10.24
CA ALA A 35 4.97 -7.07 -11.67
C ALA A 35 3.59 -6.63 -12.20
N LYS A 36 3.56 -6.09 -13.41
CA LYS A 36 2.31 -5.65 -14.04
C LYS A 36 1.34 -6.83 -14.20
N GLY A 37 0.17 -6.71 -13.58
CA GLY A 37 -0.86 -7.75 -13.61
C GLY A 37 -0.76 -8.76 -12.46
N GLU A 38 0.23 -8.62 -11.57
CA GLU A 38 0.26 -9.41 -10.34
C GLU A 38 -0.86 -9.02 -9.39
N ARG A 39 -1.33 -10.02 -8.67
CA ARG A 39 -2.33 -9.87 -7.63
C ARG A 39 -1.63 -9.79 -6.29
N PHE A 40 -1.89 -8.71 -5.55
CA PHE A 40 -1.57 -8.67 -4.13
C PHE A 40 -2.61 -9.48 -3.37
N GLU A 41 -2.20 -10.64 -2.87
CA GLU A 41 -2.98 -11.41 -1.93
C GLU A 41 -2.49 -11.08 -0.53
N ILE A 42 -3.37 -10.47 0.27
CA ILE A 42 -3.10 -10.10 1.65
C ILE A 42 -3.95 -11.02 2.51
N GLY A 43 -3.30 -11.93 3.22
CA GLY A 43 -3.94 -12.88 4.12
C GLY A 43 -3.42 -12.74 5.55
N ASP A 44 -4.17 -13.31 6.50
CA ASP A 44 -3.85 -13.22 7.93
C ASP A 44 -2.54 -13.93 8.33
N LEU A 45 -2.02 -14.84 7.48
CA LEU A 45 -0.81 -15.63 7.74
C LEU A 45 0.49 -14.83 7.65
N ASP A 46 0.52 -13.80 6.80
CA ASP A 46 1.75 -13.05 6.51
C ASP A 46 1.89 -11.80 7.40
N GLY A 47 0.95 -11.58 8.32
CA GLY A 47 0.91 -10.41 9.20
C GLY A 47 0.78 -9.07 8.47
N THR A 48 0.46 -9.10 7.17
CA THR A 48 0.29 -7.92 6.33
C THR A 48 -1.16 -7.45 6.44
N GLU A 49 -1.36 -6.17 6.77
CA GLU A 49 -2.69 -5.59 6.98
C GLU A 49 -2.89 -4.36 6.10
N ILE A 50 -4.10 -4.20 5.54
CA ILE A 50 -4.53 -2.92 4.97
C ILE A 50 -5.08 -2.07 6.10
N VAL A 51 -4.39 -0.97 6.43
CA VAL A 51 -4.81 -0.02 7.47
C VAL A 51 -5.20 1.31 6.83
N LEU A 52 -6.44 1.75 7.08
CA LEU A 52 -6.93 3.07 6.74
C LEU A 52 -6.92 4.01 7.94
N VAL A 53 -6.63 5.29 7.71
CA VAL A 53 -6.62 6.32 8.75
C VAL A 53 -7.77 7.29 8.51
N SER A 54 -8.64 7.46 9.50
CA SER A 54 -9.76 8.41 9.42
C SER A 54 -9.29 9.85 9.71
N PRO A 55 -10.10 10.88 9.39
CA PRO A 55 -9.72 12.28 9.61
C PRO A 55 -9.40 12.65 11.06
N ASN A 56 -9.98 11.94 12.04
CA ASN A 56 -9.69 12.10 13.46
C ASN A 56 -8.43 11.32 13.92
N GLY A 57 -7.70 10.68 13.01
CA GLY A 57 -6.46 9.96 13.27
C GLY A 57 -6.64 8.50 13.72
N SER A 58 -7.88 8.02 13.93
CA SER A 58 -8.12 6.61 14.24
C SER A 58 -7.71 5.71 13.08
N LYS A 59 -7.15 4.54 13.40
CA LYS A 59 -6.67 3.57 12.42
C LYS A 59 -7.59 2.36 12.40
N TYR A 60 -7.95 1.90 11.22
CA TYR A 60 -8.82 0.75 11.03
C TYR A 60 -8.18 -0.23 10.07
N LYS A 61 -8.12 -1.50 10.46
CA LYS A 61 -7.77 -2.57 9.52
C LYS A 61 -9.00 -2.99 8.74
N ILE A 62 -8.81 -3.35 7.48
CA ILE A 62 -9.84 -3.97 6.64
C ILE A 62 -9.61 -5.47 6.62
N GLY A 63 -10.69 -6.25 6.83
CA GLY A 63 -10.70 -7.70 6.66
C GLY A 63 -11.85 -8.14 5.76
N VAL A 64 -11.75 -9.37 5.24
CA VAL A 64 -12.82 -10.04 4.48
C VAL A 64 -13.10 -11.38 5.14
N ASP A 65 -14.36 -11.65 5.49
CA ASP A 65 -14.74 -12.94 6.05
C ASP A 65 -14.95 -14.02 4.97
N ASN A 66 -15.14 -15.27 5.37
CA ASN A 66 -15.36 -16.39 4.46
C ASN A 66 -16.66 -16.29 3.62
N ALA A 67 -17.57 -15.39 3.98
CA ALA A 67 -18.78 -15.10 3.21
C ALA A 67 -18.59 -13.92 2.24
N GLY A 68 -17.41 -13.29 2.24
CA GLY A 68 -17.07 -12.16 1.39
C GLY A 68 -17.48 -10.80 1.95
N ASN A 69 -17.89 -10.71 3.22
CA ASN A 69 -18.23 -9.43 3.83
C ASN A 69 -16.96 -8.65 4.19
N ILE A 70 -16.95 -7.36 3.85
CA ILE A 70 -15.89 -6.44 4.25
C ILE A 70 -16.16 -5.96 5.67
N THR A 71 -15.17 -6.11 6.55
CA THR A 71 -15.25 -5.66 7.94
C THR A 71 -14.13 -4.66 8.24
N THR A 72 -14.37 -3.80 9.23
CA THR A 72 -13.35 -2.90 9.77
C THR A 72 -13.16 -3.16 11.25
N THR A 73 -11.91 -3.16 11.71
CA THR A 73 -11.58 -3.29 13.13
C THR A 73 -10.62 -2.18 13.53
N LEU A 74 -10.88 -1.54 14.67
CA LEU A 74 -10.00 -0.50 15.20
C LEU A 74 -8.63 -1.11 15.57
N VAL A 75 -7.55 -0.43 15.19
CA VAL A 75 -6.19 -0.80 15.55
C VAL A 75 -5.76 0.10 16.71
N SER A 76 -5.41 -0.51 17.86
CA SER A 76 -4.92 0.17 19.06
C SER A 76 -3.44 0.52 18.96
#